data_AF-L1I501-F1
#
_entry.id   AF-L1I501-F1
#
_cell.length_a   1.000
_cell.length_b   1.000
_cell.length_c   1.000
_cell.angle_alpha   90.00
_cell.angle_beta   90.00
_cell.angle_gamma   90.00
#
_symmetry.space_group_name_H-M   'P 1'
#
loop_
_entity.id
_entity.type
_entity.pdbx_description
1 polymer ?
#
loop_
_entity_poly.entity_id
_entity_poly.type
_entity_poly.pdbx_seq_one_letter_code
_entity_poly.pdbx_strand_id
1 'polypeptide(L)'
;MDAGKGSKVLKKPEYMPWHQIPDNNWKTKDGCEVIKWDPYLEGCKGSLQYRYGRYKQRKEHIINTFGSLEKFSEGFHTYGVHRSKDPNRPGIIATEWAPGAKYLVCHMQCE
;
A
#
# COMPACT_ATOMS: atom_id res chain seq x y z
N MET A 1 42.34 25.26 31.92
CA MET A 1 41.96 23.85 32.21
C MET A 1 40.97 23.45 31.14
N ASP A 2 41.47 22.75 30.13
CA ASP A 2 40.76 22.42 28.88
C ASP A 2 39.62 21.42 29.11
N ALA A 3 38.40 21.82 28.76
CA ALA A 3 37.27 20.91 28.68
C ALA A 3 37.12 20.41 27.24
N GLY A 4 37.93 19.42 26.87
CA GLY A 4 37.76 18.65 25.64
C GLY A 4 36.44 17.89 25.66
N LYS A 5 35.38 18.49 25.11
CA LYS A 5 34.10 17.79 24.87
C LYS A 5 34.26 16.91 23.63
N GLY A 6 34.61 15.64 23.86
CA GLY A 6 34.58 14.60 22.84
C GLY A 6 33.17 14.52 22.24
N SER A 7 33.03 14.93 20.99
CA SER A 7 31.83 14.71 20.20
C SER A 7 31.62 13.20 20.08
N LYS A 8 30.61 12.66 20.77
CA LYS A 8 30.23 11.25 20.63
C LYS A 8 29.67 11.08 19.22
N VAL A 9 30.53 10.64 18.29
CA VAL A 9 30.11 10.23 16.95
C VAL A 9 29.08 9.12 17.14
N LEU A 10 27.82 9.42 16.87
CA LEU A 10 26.74 8.43 16.91
C LEU A 10 27.08 7.35 15.88
N LYS A 11 27.22 6.10 16.33
CA LYS A 11 27.39 4.97 15.41
C LYS A 11 26.15 4.92 14.52
N LYS A 12 26.36 4.95 13.19
CA LYS A 12 25.27 4.74 12.24
C LYS A 12 24.60 3.40 12.59
N PRO A 13 23.27 3.35 12.70
CA PRO A 13 22.58 2.09 12.90
C PRO A 13 22.90 1.18 11.71
N GLU A 14 23.25 -0.06 12.02
CA GLU A 14 23.48 -1.08 11.00
C GLU A 14 22.13 -1.44 10.37
N TYR A 15 21.92 -0.97 9.15
CA TYR A 15 20.68 -1.20 8.43
C TYR A 15 20.61 -2.65 7.93
N MET A 16 19.42 -3.26 8.00
CA MET A 16 19.23 -4.63 7.52
C MET A 16 19.67 -4.82 6.06
N PRO A 17 20.15 -6.01 5.65
CA PRO A 17 20.85 -6.22 4.38
C PRO A 17 20.06 -5.83 3.12
N TRP A 18 18.73 -5.94 3.16
CA TRP A 18 17.83 -5.57 2.07
C TRP A 18 17.72 -4.05 1.81
N HIS A 19 18.30 -3.21 2.68
CA HIS A 19 18.37 -1.75 2.48
C HIS A 19 19.50 -1.29 1.57
N GLN A 20 20.34 -2.21 1.08
CA GLN A 20 21.52 -1.88 0.28
C GLN A 20 21.42 -2.32 -1.18
N ILE A 21 20.29 -2.90 -1.62
CA ILE A 21 20.10 -3.36 -3.00
C ILE A 21 19.61 -2.16 -3.83
N PRO A 22 20.43 -1.61 -4.75
CA PRO A 22 19.98 -0.52 -5.61
C PRO A 22 18.94 -1.02 -6.63
N ASP A 23 17.81 -0.32 -6.72
CA ASP A 23 16.83 -0.55 -7.78
C ASP A 23 17.23 0.24 -9.03
N ASN A 24 17.64 -0.49 -10.06
CA ASN A 24 18.15 0.08 -11.31
C ASN A 24 17.05 0.53 -12.29
N ASN A 25 15.75 0.40 -11.94
CA ASN A 25 14.66 0.75 -12.86
C ASN A 25 13.48 1.48 -12.18
N TRP A 26 13.66 2.78 -11.86
CA TRP A 26 12.68 3.56 -11.10
C TRP A 26 11.78 4.53 -11.91
N LYS A 27 11.96 4.63 -13.24
CA LYS A 27 11.28 5.51 -14.20
C LYS A 27 10.49 6.70 -13.60
N THR A 28 11.25 7.77 -13.33
CA THR A 28 10.88 9.20 -13.15
C THR A 28 10.97 9.84 -11.76
N LYS A 29 10.92 9.12 -10.62
CA LYS A 29 11.63 9.49 -9.35
C LYS A 29 12.14 8.27 -8.55
N ASP A 30 13.24 8.40 -7.81
CA ASP A 30 13.88 7.28 -7.05
C ASP A 30 13.24 7.04 -5.66
N GLY A 31 12.27 7.86 -5.25
CA GLY A 31 11.60 7.74 -3.96
C GLY A 31 12.39 8.33 -2.77
N CYS A 32 13.47 9.07 -3.04
CA CYS A 32 14.38 9.55 -1.99
C CYS A 32 14.24 11.05 -1.67
N GLU A 33 13.22 11.75 -2.18
CA GLU A 33 13.09 13.21 -1.98
C GLU A 33 13.01 13.61 -0.51
N VAL A 34 12.50 12.74 0.37
CA VAL A 34 12.45 12.94 1.83
C VAL A 34 13.83 13.18 2.45
N ILE A 35 14.91 12.63 1.85
CA ILE A 35 16.28 12.78 2.36
C ILE A 35 16.77 14.23 2.25
N LYS A 36 16.24 15.01 1.29
CA LYS A 36 16.55 16.44 1.17
C LYS A 36 16.07 17.23 2.39
N TRP A 37 14.97 16.78 3.00
CA TRP A 37 14.36 17.39 4.17
C TRP A 37 14.93 16.83 5.47
N ASP A 38 15.35 15.56 5.46
CA ASP A 38 15.98 14.89 6.60
C ASP A 38 17.20 14.06 6.17
N PRO A 39 18.42 14.62 6.29
CA PRO A 39 19.67 13.93 5.94
C PRO A 39 19.96 12.67 6.78
N TYR A 40 19.32 12.49 7.94
CA TYR A 40 19.52 11.28 8.76
C TYR A 40 19.00 10.02 8.04
N LEU A 41 18.14 10.17 7.03
CA LEU A 41 17.57 9.08 6.25
C LEU A 41 18.51 8.54 5.15
N GLU A 42 19.70 9.11 4.93
CA GLU A 42 20.63 8.64 3.89
C GLU A 42 21.00 7.15 4.07
N GLY A 43 21.13 6.69 5.31
CA GLY A 43 21.40 5.29 5.60
C GLY A 43 20.23 4.33 5.25
N CYS A 44 19.02 4.86 5.12
CA CYS A 44 17.81 4.12 4.76
C CYS A 44 17.54 4.07 3.25
N LYS A 45 18.42 4.62 2.40
CA LYS A 45 18.13 4.90 0.99
C LYS A 45 17.55 3.70 0.21
N GLY A 46 18.17 2.52 0.28
CA GLY A 46 17.62 1.36 -0.43
C GLY A 46 16.29 0.86 0.13
N SER A 47 16.01 1.08 1.42
CA SER A 47 14.67 0.84 2.01
C SER A 47 13.58 1.71 1.37
N LEU A 48 13.92 2.98 1.12
CA LEU A 48 13.00 3.95 0.52
C LEU A 48 12.76 3.60 -0.95
N GLN A 49 13.84 3.29 -1.69
CA GLN A 49 13.76 2.85 -3.08
C GLN A 49 12.92 1.59 -3.22
N TYR A 50 13.16 0.56 -2.41
CA TYR A 50 12.37 -0.68 -2.41
C TYR A 50 10.88 -0.40 -2.16
N ARG A 51 10.54 0.35 -1.10
CA ARG A 51 9.14 0.69 -0.77
C ARG A 51 8.47 1.46 -1.90
N TYR A 52 9.16 2.42 -2.50
CA TYR A 52 8.64 3.21 -3.61
C TYR A 52 8.45 2.36 -4.89
N GLY A 53 9.38 1.45 -5.18
CA GLY A 53 9.26 0.46 -6.25
C GLY A 53 8.02 -0.42 -6.08
N ARG A 54 7.82 -0.99 -4.88
CA ARG A 54 6.64 -1.80 -4.54
C ARG A 54 5.33 -1.01 -4.65
N TYR A 55 5.32 0.25 -4.23
CA TYR A 55 4.17 1.15 -4.41
C TYR A 55 3.81 1.30 -5.89
N LYS A 56 4.77 1.65 -6.74
CA LYS A 56 4.53 1.83 -8.19
C LYS A 56 4.01 0.56 -8.83
N GLN A 57 4.64 -0.58 -8.55
CA GLN A 57 4.22 -1.87 -9.09
C GLN A 57 2.77 -2.20 -8.70
N ARG A 58 2.41 -1.98 -7.42
CA ARG A 58 1.03 -2.23 -6.96
C ARG A 58 0.05 -1.25 -7.60
N LYS A 59 0.38 0.04 -7.68
CA LYS A 59 -0.45 1.07 -8.31
C LYS A 59 -0.70 0.75 -9.78
N GLU A 60 0.34 0.42 -10.52
CA GLU A 60 0.25 0.04 -11.94
C GLU A 60 -0.63 -1.19 -12.12
N HIS A 61 -0.45 -2.23 -11.29
CA HIS A 61 -1.32 -3.40 -11.31
C HIS A 61 -2.79 -3.04 -11.09
N ILE A 62 -3.10 -2.21 -10.07
CA ILE A 62 -4.48 -1.77 -9.82
C ILE A 62 -5.04 -1.00 -11.03
N ILE A 63 -4.27 -0.07 -11.60
CA ILE A 63 -4.71 0.72 -12.76
C ILE A 63 -4.96 -0.19 -13.97
N ASN A 64 -4.08 -1.17 -14.23
CA ASN A 64 -4.22 -2.09 -15.36
C ASN A 64 -5.43 -3.04 -15.19
N THR A 65 -5.79 -3.39 -13.94
CA THR A 65 -6.93 -4.28 -13.67
C THR A 65 -8.26 -3.55 -13.52
N PHE A 66 -8.28 -2.40 -12.85
CA PHE A 66 -9.51 -1.69 -12.48
C PHE A 66 -9.73 -0.39 -13.27
N GLY A 67 -8.74 0.06 -14.06
CA GLY A 67 -8.75 1.28 -14.86
C GLY A 67 -8.27 2.53 -14.11
N SER A 68 -8.60 2.65 -12.82
CA SER A 68 -8.12 3.75 -11.97
C SER A 68 -8.13 3.37 -10.48
N LEU A 69 -7.45 4.16 -9.65
CA LEU A 69 -7.52 4.00 -8.18
C LEU A 69 -8.91 4.37 -7.63
N GLU A 70 -9.57 5.36 -8.23
CA GLU A 70 -10.91 5.80 -7.87
C GLU A 70 -11.93 4.66 -8.10
N LYS A 71 -11.92 4.07 -9.28
CA LYS A 71 -12.78 2.93 -9.60
C LYS A 71 -12.49 1.70 -8.74
N PHE A 72 -11.23 1.48 -8.36
CA PHE A 72 -10.88 0.44 -7.39
C PHE A 72 -11.46 0.70 -5.99
N SER A 73 -11.54 1.97 -5.58
CA SER A 73 -12.07 2.36 -4.26
C SER A 73 -13.60 2.26 -4.14
N GLU A 74 -14.30 2.19 -5.28
CA GLU A 74 -15.76 2.06 -5.38
C GLU A 74 -16.29 0.63 -5.12
N GLY A 75 -15.48 -0.25 -4.52
CA GLY A 75 -15.86 -1.64 -4.26
C GLY A 75 -17.17 -1.79 -3.48
N PHE A 76 -17.55 -0.79 -2.68
CA PHE A 76 -18.82 -0.76 -1.92
C PHE A 76 -20.07 -0.73 -2.81
N HIS A 77 -19.97 -0.39 -4.10
CA HIS A 77 -21.09 -0.52 -5.03
C HIS A 77 -21.34 -1.97 -5.48
N THR A 78 -20.37 -2.86 -5.30
CA THR A 78 -20.43 -4.26 -5.74
C THR A 78 -20.46 -5.24 -4.56
N TYR A 79 -19.62 -5.01 -3.55
CA TYR A 79 -19.54 -5.81 -2.33
C TYR A 79 -20.57 -5.34 -1.30
N GLY A 80 -20.95 -6.25 -0.40
CA GLY A 80 -21.99 -6.02 0.60
C GLY A 80 -23.39 -6.36 0.06
N VAL A 81 -24.40 -5.72 0.65
CA VAL A 81 -25.82 -6.03 0.41
C VAL A 81 -26.51 -4.83 -0.25
N HIS A 82 -27.08 -5.06 -1.43
CA HIS A 82 -27.71 -4.02 -2.24
C HIS A 82 -29.08 -4.48 -2.75
N ARG A 83 -30.03 -3.56 -2.87
CA ARG A 83 -31.25 -3.83 -3.64
C ARG A 83 -30.90 -3.85 -5.13
N SER A 84 -31.40 -4.85 -5.85
CA SER A 84 -31.25 -4.92 -7.29
C SER A 84 -31.93 -3.71 -7.95
N LYS A 85 -31.22 -3.07 -8.87
CA LYS A 85 -31.74 -2.00 -9.72
C LYS A 85 -32.26 -2.51 -11.06
N ASP A 86 -32.05 -3.80 -11.37
CA ASP A 86 -32.51 -4.42 -12.60
C ASP A 86 -34.01 -4.74 -12.47
N PRO A 87 -34.89 -4.10 -13.26
CA PRO A 87 -36.34 -4.34 -13.20
C PRO A 87 -36.72 -5.78 -13.60
N ASN A 88 -35.86 -6.47 -14.36
CA ASN A 88 -36.08 -7.86 -14.75
C ASN A 88 -35.54 -8.86 -13.71
N ARG A 89 -34.81 -8.37 -12.69
CA ARG A 89 -34.23 -9.17 -11.61
C ARG A 89 -34.42 -8.48 -10.26
N PRO A 90 -35.66 -8.27 -9.80
CA PRO A 90 -35.92 -7.66 -8.51
C PRO A 90 -35.40 -8.55 -7.37
N GLY A 91 -34.88 -7.94 -6.31
CA GLY A 91 -34.38 -8.68 -5.14
C GLY A 91 -33.21 -8.01 -4.44
N ILE A 92 -32.45 -8.79 -3.69
CA ILE A 92 -31.27 -8.36 -2.94
C ILE A 92 -30.05 -9.09 -3.50
N ILE A 93 -28.99 -8.34 -3.79
CA ILE A 93 -27.69 -8.82 -4.23
C ILE A 93 -26.77 -8.74 -3.02
N ALA A 94 -26.21 -9.88 -2.62
CA ALA A 94 -25.22 -9.96 -1.56
C ALA A 94 -23.91 -10.53 -2.13
N THR A 95 -22.84 -9.74 -2.09
CA THR A 95 -21.52 -10.12 -2.63
C THR A 95 -20.49 -10.06 -1.51
N GLU A 96 -19.78 -11.16 -1.28
CA GLU A 96 -18.80 -11.29 -0.20
C GLU A 96 -17.51 -11.92 -0.72
N TRP A 97 -16.36 -11.49 -0.19
CA TRP A 97 -15.09 -12.15 -0.46
C TRP A 97 -14.75 -13.08 0.70
N ALA A 98 -15.10 -14.36 0.55
CA ALA A 98 -14.85 -15.38 1.57
C ALA A 98 -14.28 -16.67 0.93
N PRO A 99 -13.07 -16.64 0.36
CA PRO A 99 -12.51 -17.78 -0.38
C PRO A 99 -12.30 -19.03 0.48
N GLY A 100 -12.18 -18.87 1.81
CA GLY A 100 -12.04 -19.97 2.75
C GLY A 100 -13.35 -20.48 3.38
N ALA A 101 -14.49 -19.90 3.03
CA ALA A 101 -15.76 -20.27 3.65
C ALA A 101 -16.33 -21.54 3.03
N LYS A 102 -16.80 -22.46 3.89
CA LYS A 102 -17.59 -23.63 3.44
C LYS A 102 -19.02 -23.23 3.10
N TYR A 103 -19.56 -22.24 3.81
CA TYR A 103 -20.92 -21.72 3.62
C TYR A 103 -20.93 -20.22 3.85
N LEU A 104 -21.81 -19.54 3.11
CA LEU A 104 -22.20 -18.15 3.32
C LEU A 104 -23.69 -18.11 3.59
N VAL A 105 -24.11 -17.33 4.59
CA VAL A 105 -25.51 -17.22 4.99
C VAL A 105 -25.87 -15.74 5.08
N CYS A 106 -26.89 -15.34 4.33
CA CYS A 106 -27.52 -14.03 4.45
C CYS A 106 -28.87 -14.22 5.15
N HIS A 107 -28.93 -13.94 6.46
CA HIS A 107 -30.16 -14.06 7.20
C HIS A 107 -30.95 -12.75 7.09
N MET A 108 -32.09 -12.81 6.39
CA MET A 108 -33.07 -11.72 6.42
C MET A 108 -34.21 -12.10 7.35
N GLN A 109 -34.50 -11.24 8.32
CA GLN A 109 -35.74 -11.30 9.10
C GLN A 109 -36.78 -10.45 8.36
N CYS A 110 -37.87 -11.08 7.92
CA CYS A 110 -39.10 -10.35 7.59
C CYS A 110 -39.91 -10.23 8.88
N GLU A 111 -40.24 -8.99 9.27
CA GLU A 111 -41.35 -8.69 10.19
C GLU A 111 -42.67 -8.62 9.43
#